data_AF-A0A2N1DPK5-F1
#
_entry.id   AF-A0A2N1DPK5-F1
#
_cell.length_a   1.000
_cell.length_b   1.000
_cell.length_c   1.000
_cell.angle_alpha   90.00
_cell.angle_beta   90.00
_cell.angle_gamma   90.00
#
_symmetry.space_group_name_H-M   'P 1'
#
loop_
_entity.id
_entity.type
_entity.pdbx_description
1 polymer ?
#
loop_
_entity_poly.entity_id
_entity_poly.type
_entity_poly.pdbx_seq_one_letter_code
_entity_poly.pdbx_strand_id
1 'polypeptide(L)'
;MFNPQKLEQIAKQISDALPPGVKSFGDEADRKIKQILQAQLGKLDMVSREEFDVQTHVLLRTREKLAEMEAKFAEFEKKLDQEKLDLTKTTQENIEK
;
A
#
# COMPACT_ATOMS: atom_id res chain seq x y z
N MET A 1 -1.84 8.05 1.01
CA MET A 1 -1.57 9.09 -0.01
C MET A 1 -1.24 10.39 0.72
N PHE A 2 -0.23 11.13 0.26
CA PHE A 2 0.09 12.44 0.81
C PHE A 2 -1.13 13.36 0.65
N ASN A 3 -1.59 13.91 1.78
CA ASN A 3 -2.78 14.76 1.80
C ASN A 3 -2.31 16.22 1.66
N PRO A 4 -2.71 16.97 0.61
CA PRO A 4 -2.30 18.36 0.41
C PRO A 4 -2.61 19.24 1.63
N GLN A 5 -3.62 18.88 2.41
CA GLN A 5 -3.96 19.56 3.66
C GLN A 5 -2.85 19.50 4.72
N LYS A 6 -2.00 18.47 4.75
CA LYS A 6 -0.85 18.40 5.69
C LYS A 6 0.28 19.34 5.29
N LEU A 7 0.54 19.48 3.99
CA LEU A 7 1.51 20.45 3.48
C LEU A 7 1.03 21.88 3.75
N GLU A 8 -0.26 22.13 3.58
CA GLU A 8 -0.87 23.41 3.86
C GLU A 8 -0.89 23.74 5.36
N GLN A 9 -1.10 22.74 6.23
CA GLN A 9 -0.96 22.89 7.68
C GLN A 9 0.48 23.18 8.12
N ILE A 10 1.48 22.53 7.51
CA ILE A 10 2.89 22.80 7.79
C ILE A 10 3.27 24.21 7.30
N ALA A 11 2.85 24.59 6.10
CA ALA A 11 3.05 25.94 5.57
C ALA A 11 2.39 27.01 6.46
N LYS A 12 1.19 26.73 6.96
CA LYS A 12 0.45 27.63 7.85
C LYS A 12 1.07 27.73 9.24
N GLN A 13 1.48 26.61 9.84
CA GLN A 13 2.20 26.62 11.13
C GLN A 13 3.54 27.34 11.03
N ILE A 14 4.25 27.22 9.90
CA ILE A 14 5.49 27.96 9.66
C ILE A 14 5.20 29.46 9.50
N SER A 15 4.12 29.83 8.79
CA SER A 15 3.69 31.23 8.63
C SER A 15 3.27 31.86 9.96
N ASP A 16 2.56 31.11 10.80
CA ASP A 16 2.04 31.56 12.10
C ASP A 16 3.14 31.62 13.18
N ALA A 17 4.20 30.81 13.06
CA ALA A 17 5.35 30.81 13.98
C ALA A 17 6.39 31.89 13.66
N LEU A 18 6.25 32.65 12.56
CA LEU A 18 7.19 33.70 12.19
C LEU A 18 6.92 35.00 12.99
N PRO A 19 7.91 35.52 13.73
CA PRO A 19 7.77 36.77 14.49
C PRO A 19 7.41 37.96 13.57
N PRO A 20 6.69 38.98 14.08
CA PRO A 20 6.30 40.15 13.28
C PRO A 20 7.50 40.90 12.69
N GLY A 21 8.69 40.81 13.31
CA GLY A 21 9.94 41.37 12.78
C GLY A 21 10.47 40.66 11.54
N VAL A 22 10.04 39.42 11.22
CA VAL A 22 10.47 38.67 10.03
C VAL A 22 9.56 38.96 8.83
N LYS A 23 8.30 39.38 9.06
CA LYS A 23 7.40 39.91 8.00
C LYS A 23 7.98 41.14 7.30
N SER A 24 8.85 41.91 7.97
CA SER A 24 9.53 43.08 7.40
C SER A 24 10.85 42.77 6.66
N PHE A 25 11.42 41.56 6.78
CA PHE A 25 12.62 41.11 6.04
C PHE A 25 12.24 40.32 4.77
N GLY A 26 11.16 40.77 4.11
CA GLY A 26 10.30 40.02 3.20
C GLY A 26 11.02 39.07 2.23
N ASP A 27 12.03 39.53 1.48
CA ASP A 27 12.58 38.71 0.39
C ASP A 27 13.60 37.66 0.85
N GLU A 28 14.40 37.96 1.88
CA GLU A 28 15.51 37.11 2.29
C GLU A 28 15.07 36.04 3.29
N ALA A 29 14.10 36.39 4.15
CA ALA A 29 13.42 35.45 5.01
C ALA A 29 12.56 34.46 4.19
N ASP A 30 11.79 34.95 3.21
CA ASP A 30 10.91 34.11 2.39
C ASP A 30 11.71 33.11 1.54
N ARG A 31 12.87 33.52 1.02
CA ARG A 31 13.83 32.62 0.35
C ARG A 31 14.35 31.52 1.28
N LYS A 32 14.77 31.85 2.50
CA LYS A 32 15.22 30.85 3.49
C LYS A 32 14.10 29.90 3.90
N ILE A 33 12.89 30.41 4.08
CA ILE A 33 11.72 29.60 4.42
C ILE A 33 11.40 28.62 3.29
N LYS A 34 11.40 29.06 2.03
CA LYS A 34 11.23 28.18 0.86
C LYS A 34 12.32 27.11 0.77
N GLN A 35 13.58 27.47 1.00
CA GLN A 35 14.68 26.50 0.99
C GLN A 35 14.55 25.46 2.11
N ILE A 36 14.17 25.88 3.32
CA ILE A 36 13.95 24.97 4.44
C ILE A 36 12.75 24.06 4.14
N LEU A 37 11.64 24.59 3.63
CA LEU A 37 10.49 23.80 3.21
C LEU A 37 10.86 22.78 2.14
N GLN A 38 11.59 23.18 1.09
CA GLN A 38 12.07 22.26 0.05
C GLN A 38 12.99 21.18 0.62
N ALA A 39 13.91 21.54 1.52
CA ALA A 39 14.81 20.59 2.17
C ALA A 39 14.08 19.64 3.14
N GLN A 40 13.03 20.10 3.82
CA GLN A 40 12.21 19.27 4.71
C GLN A 40 11.24 18.37 3.94
N LEU A 41 10.66 18.86 2.84
CA LEU A 41 9.86 18.04 1.92
C LEU A 41 10.70 16.95 1.26
N GLY A 42 11.96 17.23 0.92
CA GLY A 42 12.89 16.23 0.41
C GLY A 42 13.38 15.22 1.46
N LYS A 43 13.16 15.50 2.76
CA LYS A 43 13.48 14.59 3.88
C LYS A 43 12.28 13.78 4.37
N LEU A 44 11.05 14.18 4.04
CA LEU A 44 9.91 13.29 4.17
C LEU A 44 10.15 12.16 3.16
N ASP A 45 10.04 10.89 3.57
CA ASP A 45 10.14 9.71 2.70
C ASP A 45 9.10 9.82 1.58
N MET A 46 9.43 10.59 0.56
CA MET A 46 8.56 10.91 -0.54
C MET A 46 8.72 9.77 -1.52
N VAL A 47 7.93 8.72 -1.30
CA VAL A 47 7.76 7.66 -2.30
C VAL A 47 7.34 8.36 -3.59
N SER A 48 8.20 8.28 -4.60
CA SER A 48 7.92 8.95 -5.86
C SER A 48 6.62 8.38 -6.43
N ARG A 49 5.91 9.16 -7.26
CA ARG A 49 4.67 8.66 -7.87
C ARG A 49 4.93 7.38 -8.67
N GLU A 50 6.11 7.28 -9.28
CA GLU A 50 6.59 6.11 -10.01
C GLU A 50 6.80 4.90 -9.08
N GLU A 51 7.43 5.09 -7.92
CA GLU A 51 7.59 4.01 -6.91
C GLU A 51 6.25 3.54 -6.35
N PHE A 52 5.31 4.45 -6.15
CA PHE A 52 3.95 4.12 -5.70
C PHE A 52 3.20 3.27 -6.76
N ASP A 53 3.33 3.63 -8.04
CA ASP A 53 2.72 2.90 -9.14
C ASP A 53 3.34 1.50 -9.29
N VAL A 54 4.66 1.38 -9.14
CA VAL A 54 5.37 0.07 -9.12
C VAL A 54 4.86 -0.81 -7.99
N GLN A 55 4.75 -0.28 -6.76
CA GLN A 55 4.21 -1.05 -5.63
C GLN A 55 2.77 -1.50 -5.86
N THR A 56 1.95 -0.63 -6.46
CA THR A 56 0.55 -0.96 -6.84
C THR A 56 0.50 -2.10 -7.84
N HIS A 57 1.38 -2.10 -8.86
CA HIS A 57 1.49 -3.19 -9.82
C HIS A 57 1.96 -4.51 -9.19
N VAL A 58 2.92 -4.45 -8.26
CA VAL A 58 3.36 -5.64 -7.51
C VAL A 58 2.21 -6.20 -6.70
N LEU A 59 1.45 -5.35 -6.00
CA LEU A 59 0.27 -5.77 -5.24
C LEU A 59 -0.79 -6.42 -6.14
N LEU A 60 -1.08 -5.84 -7.30
CA LEU A 60 -2.02 -6.40 -8.26
C LEU A 60 -1.58 -7.81 -8.69
N ARG A 61 -0.32 -7.96 -9.09
CA ARG A 61 0.26 -9.25 -9.48
C ARG A 61 0.24 -10.29 -8.35
N THR A 62 0.46 -9.86 -7.10
CA THR A 62 0.36 -10.77 -5.96
C THR A 62 -1.07 -11.24 -5.72
N ARG A 63 -2.08 -10.37 -5.88
CA ARG A 63 -3.49 -10.76 -5.79
C ARG A 63 -3.88 -11.76 -6.87
N GLU A 64 -3.43 -11.54 -8.11
CA GLU A 64 -3.68 -12.49 -9.21
C GLU A 64 -3.07 -13.86 -8.93
N LYS A 65 -1.80 -13.91 -8.51
CA LYS A 65 -1.14 -15.17 -8.14
C LYS A 65 -1.81 -15.87 -6.95
N LEU A 66 -2.27 -15.10 -5.97
CA LEU A 66 -2.97 -15.63 -4.81
C LEU A 66 -4.30 -16.28 -5.24
N ALA A 67 -5.09 -15.60 -6.08
CA ALA A 67 -6.33 -16.16 -6.61
C ALA A 67 -6.09 -17.43 -7.45
N GLU A 68 -5.01 -17.48 -8.24
CA GLU A 68 -4.63 -18.69 -8.98
C GLU A 68 -4.29 -19.85 -8.05
N MET A 69 -3.54 -19.60 -6.96
CA MET A 69 -3.21 -20.61 -5.97
C MET A 69 -4.45 -21.09 -5.22
N GLU A 70 -5.35 -20.20 -4.82
CA GLU A 70 -6.64 -20.57 -4.20
C GLU A 70 -7.47 -21.47 -5.12
N ALA A 71 -7.54 -21.16 -6.41
CA ALA A 71 -8.25 -21.98 -7.39
C ALA A 71 -7.64 -23.39 -7.51
N LYS A 72 -6.30 -23.48 -7.59
CA LYS A 72 -5.59 -24.78 -7.62
C LYS A 72 -5.81 -25.57 -6.35
N PHE A 73 -5.80 -24.91 -5.20
CA PHE A 73 -6.04 -25.56 -3.92
C PHE A 73 -7.46 -26.13 -3.83
N ALA A 74 -8.47 -25.36 -4.24
CA ALA A 74 -9.85 -25.82 -4.31
C ALA A 74 -10.03 -27.01 -5.27
N GLU A 75 -9.26 -27.06 -6.38
CA GLU A 75 -9.25 -28.22 -7.27
C GLU A 75 -8.67 -29.46 -6.60
N PHE A 76 -7.56 -29.31 -5.86
CA PHE A 76 -6.96 -30.42 -5.11
C PHE A 76 -7.84 -30.91 -3.97
N GLU A 77 -8.47 -30.01 -3.21
CA GLU A 77 -9.45 -30.39 -2.18
C GLU A 77 -10.60 -31.21 -2.78
N LYS A 78 -11.15 -30.79 -3.93
CA LYS A 78 -12.19 -31.57 -4.63
C LYS A 78 -11.71 -32.96 -5.05
N LYS A 79 -10.49 -33.08 -5.56
CA LYS A 79 -9.92 -34.38 -5.95
C LYS A 79 -9.74 -35.30 -4.74
N LEU A 80 -9.24 -34.76 -3.63
CA LEU A 80 -9.08 -35.50 -2.38
C LEU A 80 -10.43 -35.96 -1.81
N ASP A 81 -11.45 -35.12 -1.88
CA ASP A 81 -12.80 -35.47 -1.43
C ASP A 81 -13.45 -36.53 -2.33
N GLN A 82 -13.24 -36.45 -3.65
CA GLN A 82 -13.67 -37.48 -4.59
C GLN A 82 -12.99 -38.82 -4.31
N GLU A 83 -11.67 -38.83 -4.10
CA GLU A 83 -10.92 -40.06 -3.79
C GLU A 83 -11.41 -40.73 -2.49
N LYS A 84 -11.70 -39.93 -1.44
CA LYS A 84 -12.31 -40.45 -0.21
C LYS A 84 -13.72 -41.02 -0.43
N LEU A 85 -14.51 -40.39 -1.30
CA LEU A 85 -15.86 -40.85 -1.62
C LEU A 85 -15.83 -42.18 -2.39
N ASP A 86 -14.83 -42.38 -3.26
CA ASP A 86 -14.68 -43.60 -4.04
C ASP A 86 -14.15 -44.76 -3.17
N LEU A 87 -13.26 -44.48 -2.22
CA LEU A 87 -12.77 -45.47 -1.24
C LEU A 87 -13.89 -45.94 -0.29
N THR A 88 -14.80 -45.05 0.10
CA THR A 88 -15.93 -45.41 0.98
C THR A 88 -16.99 -46.25 0.25
N LYS A 89 -17.28 -45.95 -1.01
CA LYS A 89 -18.18 -46.77 -1.85
C LYS A 89 -17.62 -48.17 -2.12
N THR A 90 -16.33 -48.27 -2.44
CA THR A 90 -15.66 -49.57 -2.69
C THR A 90 -15.64 -50.45 -1.43
N THR A 91 -15.59 -49.85 -0.25
CA THR A 91 -15.65 -50.59 1.02
C THR A 91 -17.07 -51.09 1.32
N GLN A 92 -18.11 -50.31 0.99
CA GLN A 92 -19.51 -50.73 1.18
C GLN A 92 -19.91 -51.85 0.21
N GLU A 93 -19.48 -51.79 -1.04
CA GLU A 93 -19.81 -52.80 -2.07
C GLU A 93 -19.19 -54.19 -1.79
N ASN A 94 -18.08 -54.23 -1.05
CA ASN A 94 -17.41 -55.48 -0.63
C ASN A 94 -17.97 -56.06 0.69
N ILE A 95 -18.78 -55.31 1.43
CA ILE A 95 -19.44 -55.79 2.66
C ILE A 95 -20.84 -56.34 2.36
N GLU A 96 -21.50 -55.89 1.27
CA GLU A 96 -22.83 -56.37 0.85
C GLU A 96 -22.78 -57.58 -0.11
N LYS A 97 -21.59 -58.08 -0.49
CA LYS A 97 -21.39 -59.34 -1.23
C LYS A 97 -20.84 -60.42 -0.33
#